data_AF-A0A354PAT7-F1
#
_entry.id   AF-A0A354PAT7-F1
#
_cell.length_a   1.000
_cell.length_b   1.000
_cell.length_c   1.000
_cell.angle_alpha   90.00
_cell.angle_beta   90.00
_cell.angle_gamma   90.00
#
_symmetry.space_group_name_H-M   'P 1'
#
loop_
_entity.id
_entity.type
_entity.pdbx_description
1 polymer ?
#
loop_
_entity_poly.entity_id
_entity_poly.type
_entity_poly.pdbx_seq_one_letter_code
_entity_poly.pdbx_strand_id
1 'polypeptide(L)'
;MSSNIRSSRSRSYIDPGVQGSLLRKLSFHWLVLIAVNCGVFGAWVWLFERADSSAGDAVSTAFSKCLPFLLTSAALLPIFLFDALRLTSRFAGPALRFRASLSDAAEGLPVRPMQFRHDDFWQEMADSFNTLMVRQKEADRVIRENQLALAAKSEEAVPVAESETVNDCQKPTVNSADEALRLLDSVTA
;
A
#
# COMPACT_ATOMS: atom_id res chain seq x y z
N MET A 1 -0.96 -10.60 45.21
CA MET A 1 -0.58 -11.44 44.06
C MET A 1 -1.40 -10.98 42.85
N SER A 2 -0.87 -10.09 42.02
CA SER A 2 -1.60 -9.55 40.86
C SER A 2 -1.30 -10.38 39.62
N SER A 3 -2.30 -11.13 39.15
CA SER A 3 -2.23 -11.89 37.91
C SER A 3 -2.34 -10.95 36.71
N ASN A 4 -1.23 -10.78 36.00
CA ASN A 4 -1.14 -10.02 34.76
C ASN A 4 -1.77 -10.84 33.63
N ILE A 5 -3.04 -10.56 33.30
CA ILE A 5 -3.74 -11.20 32.17
C ILE A 5 -3.15 -10.62 30.88
N ARG A 6 -2.14 -11.30 30.34
CA ARG A 6 -1.64 -11.05 28.99
C ARG A 6 -2.78 -11.30 28.00
N SER A 7 -3.29 -10.24 27.39
CA SER A 7 -4.18 -10.34 26.24
C SER A 7 -3.42 -11.00 25.09
N SER A 8 -3.74 -12.27 24.83
CA SER A 8 -3.33 -12.96 23.60
C SER A 8 -3.87 -12.15 22.43
N ARG A 9 -2.99 -11.46 21.68
CA ARG A 9 -3.33 -10.78 20.43
C ARG A 9 -3.90 -11.81 19.46
N SER A 10 -5.22 -11.89 19.44
CA SER A 10 -5.97 -12.86 18.65
C SER A 10 -5.95 -12.47 17.18
N ARG A 11 -5.40 -13.40 16.39
CA ARG A 11 -5.75 -13.69 14.99
C ARG A 11 -5.59 -12.54 14.00
N SER A 12 -4.54 -12.69 13.19
CA SER A 12 -4.45 -12.18 11.83
C SER A 12 -5.79 -12.45 11.11
N TYR A 13 -6.60 -11.41 11.04
CA TYR A 13 -7.85 -11.39 10.31
C TYR A 13 -7.47 -11.37 8.84
N ILE A 14 -7.46 -12.55 8.23
CA ILE A 14 -7.55 -12.73 6.79
C ILE A 14 -8.77 -11.92 6.35
N ASP A 15 -8.54 -10.78 5.70
CA ASP A 15 -9.60 -9.97 5.11
C ASP A 15 -10.33 -10.83 4.05
N PRO A 16 -11.53 -11.36 4.36
CA PRO A 16 -12.18 -12.36 3.53
C PRO A 16 -12.68 -11.76 2.22
N GLY A 17 -12.82 -10.43 2.14
CA GLY A 17 -13.26 -9.73 0.94
C GLY A 17 -12.20 -9.72 -0.15
N VAL A 18 -10.98 -9.30 0.19
CA VAL A 18 -9.86 -9.22 -0.77
C VAL A 18 -9.32 -10.61 -1.10
N GLN A 19 -9.17 -11.46 -0.08
CA GLN A 19 -8.66 -12.83 -0.28
C GLN A 19 -9.68 -13.72 -1.01
N GLY A 20 -10.99 -13.50 -0.80
CA GLY A 20 -12.05 -14.20 -1.53
C GLY A 20 -12.07 -13.88 -3.04
N SER A 21 -11.68 -12.66 -3.43
CA SER A 21 -11.53 -12.29 -4.85
C SER A 21 -10.40 -13.07 -5.52
N LEU A 22 -9.24 -13.16 -4.87
CA LEU A 22 -8.11 -13.95 -5.36
C LEU A 22 -8.44 -15.44 -5.39
N LEU A 23 -9.03 -15.96 -4.31
CA LEU A 23 -9.44 -17.37 -4.20
C LEU A 23 -10.41 -17.76 -5.31
N ARG A 24 -11.43 -16.93 -5.57
CA ARG A 24 -12.40 -17.16 -6.64
C ARG A 24 -11.76 -17.15 -8.02
N LYS A 25 -10.86 -16.20 -8.30
CA LYS A 25 -10.10 -16.17 -9.56
C LYS A 25 -9.26 -17.44 -9.69
N LEU A 26 -8.54 -17.84 -8.66
CA LEU A 26 -7.64 -18.99 -8.69
C LEU A 26 -8.42 -20.30 -8.89
N SER A 27 -9.51 -20.49 -8.15
CA SER A 27 -10.43 -21.62 -8.34
C SER A 27 -11.06 -21.63 -9.73
N PHE A 28 -11.46 -20.47 -10.27
CA PHE A 28 -12.01 -20.39 -11.62
C PHE A 28 -10.98 -20.83 -12.68
N HIS A 29 -9.74 -20.31 -12.61
CA HIS A 29 -8.68 -20.74 -13.53
C HIS A 29 -8.38 -22.23 -13.40
N TRP A 30 -8.44 -22.79 -12.18
CA TRP A 30 -8.27 -24.22 -11.96
C TRP A 30 -9.38 -25.06 -12.59
N LEU A 31 -10.64 -24.63 -12.47
CA LEU A 31 -11.77 -25.30 -13.11
C LEU A 31 -11.67 -25.24 -14.63
N VAL A 32 -11.28 -24.08 -15.19
CA VAL A 32 -11.03 -23.91 -16.62
C VAL A 32 -9.90 -24.84 -17.08
N LEU A 33 -8.80 -24.91 -16.33
CA LEU A 33 -7.68 -25.80 -16.62
C LEU A 33 -8.14 -27.26 -16.67
N ILE A 34 -8.92 -27.71 -15.68
CA ILE A 34 -9.49 -29.06 -15.66
C ILE A 34 -10.39 -29.30 -16.87
N ALA A 35 -11.29 -28.37 -17.17
CA ALA A 35 -12.23 -28.50 -18.28
C ALA A 35 -11.50 -28.59 -19.63
N VAL A 36 -10.48 -27.76 -19.84
CA VAL A 36 -9.63 -27.80 -21.05
C VAL A 36 -8.87 -29.12 -21.14
N ASN A 37 -8.24 -29.59 -20.05
CA ASN A 37 -7.53 -30.87 -20.05
C ASN A 37 -8.47 -32.05 -20.35
N CYS A 38 -9.66 -32.06 -19.76
CA CYS A 38 -10.69 -33.06 -20.07
C CYS A 38 -11.13 -33.00 -21.53
N GLY A 39 -11.33 -31.80 -22.08
CA GLY A 39 -11.70 -31.61 -23.48
C GLY A 39 -10.63 -32.10 -24.46
N VAL A 40 -9.36 -31.74 -24.22
CA VAL A 40 -8.21 -32.18 -25.02
C VAL A 40 -8.06 -33.71 -24.94
N PHE A 41 -8.15 -34.29 -23.75
CA PHE A 41 -8.04 -35.73 -23.57
C PHE A 41 -9.22 -36.49 -24.20
N GLY A 42 -10.44 -35.96 -24.08
CA GLY A 42 -11.63 -36.52 -24.73
C GLY A 42 -11.52 -36.47 -26.25
N ALA A 43 -11.07 -35.35 -26.81
CA ALA A 43 -10.82 -35.19 -28.24
C ALA A 43 -9.74 -36.17 -28.73
N TRP A 44 -8.68 -36.39 -27.93
CA TRP A 44 -7.63 -37.37 -28.23
C TRP A 44 -8.19 -38.80 -28.30
N VAL A 45 -8.96 -39.23 -27.29
CA VAL A 45 -9.61 -40.55 -27.26
C VAL A 45 -10.54 -40.73 -28.46
N TRP A 46 -11.35 -39.72 -28.77
CA TRP A 46 -12.26 -39.75 -29.90
C TRP A 46 -11.53 -39.86 -31.24
N LEU A 47 -10.47 -39.07 -31.44
CA LEU A 47 -9.74 -39.01 -32.71
C LEU A 47 -8.87 -40.24 -32.97
N PHE A 48 -8.23 -40.80 -31.93
CA PHE A 48 -7.21 -41.85 -32.10
C PHE A 48 -7.60 -43.24 -31.61
N GLU A 49 -8.49 -43.37 -30.61
CA GLU A 49 -8.85 -44.69 -30.08
C GLU A 49 -10.16 -45.24 -30.65
N ARG A 50 -11.11 -44.37 -31.06
CA ARG A 50 -12.43 -44.84 -31.52
C ARG A 50 -13.11 -43.92 -32.54
N ALA A 51 -12.64 -43.93 -33.78
CA ALA A 51 -13.29 -43.23 -34.90
C ALA A 51 -14.71 -43.77 -35.22
N ASP A 52 -15.03 -45.02 -34.86
CA ASP A 52 -16.31 -45.69 -35.19
C ASP A 52 -17.34 -45.75 -34.04
N SER A 53 -17.04 -45.20 -32.86
CA SER A 53 -17.95 -45.29 -31.70
C SER A 53 -18.83 -44.05 -31.53
N SER A 54 -19.99 -44.23 -30.90
CA SER A 54 -20.87 -43.10 -30.55
C SER A 54 -20.16 -42.11 -29.64
N ALA A 55 -20.44 -40.81 -29.79
CA ALA A 55 -19.82 -39.75 -28.98
C ALA A 55 -20.01 -39.97 -27.47
N GLY A 56 -21.13 -40.59 -27.04
CA GLY A 56 -21.40 -40.89 -25.63
C GLY A 56 -20.46 -41.94 -25.04
N ASP A 57 -20.13 -42.99 -25.80
CA ASP A 57 -19.23 -44.06 -25.33
C ASP A 57 -17.78 -43.57 -25.22
N ALA A 58 -17.36 -42.70 -26.14
CA ALA A 58 -16.06 -42.04 -26.09
C ALA A 58 -15.95 -41.15 -24.84
N VAL A 59 -16.99 -40.38 -24.52
CA VAL A 59 -17.03 -39.52 -23.32
C VAL A 59 -17.00 -40.33 -22.04
N SER A 60 -17.80 -41.40 -21.92
CA SER A 60 -17.82 -42.27 -20.73
C SER A 60 -16.47 -42.95 -20.49
N THR A 61 -15.84 -43.44 -21.56
CA THR A 61 -14.52 -44.06 -21.50
C THR A 61 -13.44 -43.04 -21.13
N ALA A 62 -13.47 -41.85 -21.74
CA ALA A 62 -12.54 -40.76 -21.43
C ALA A 62 -12.69 -40.29 -19.98
N PHE A 63 -13.93 -40.16 -19.47
CA PHE A 63 -14.19 -39.78 -18.08
C PHE A 63 -13.64 -40.81 -17.10
N SER A 64 -13.85 -42.09 -17.35
CA SER A 64 -13.32 -43.17 -16.51
C SER A 64 -11.78 -43.20 -16.49
N LYS A 65 -11.14 -42.95 -17.63
CA LYS A 65 -9.67 -42.83 -17.75
C LYS A 65 -9.13 -41.54 -17.10
N CYS A 66 -9.90 -40.44 -17.13
CA CYS A 66 -9.53 -39.15 -16.56
C CYS A 66 -9.81 -39.07 -15.05
N LEU A 67 -10.61 -39.97 -14.49
CA LEU A 67 -11.01 -39.97 -13.08
C LEU A 67 -9.82 -39.89 -12.10
N PRO A 68 -8.73 -40.67 -12.25
CA PRO A 68 -7.57 -40.55 -11.36
C PRO A 68 -6.88 -39.19 -11.45
N PHE A 69 -6.81 -38.60 -12.66
CA PHE A 69 -6.25 -37.28 -12.88
C PHE A 69 -7.12 -36.18 -12.27
N LEU A 70 -8.44 -36.27 -12.43
CA LEU A 70 -9.41 -35.36 -11.80
C LEU A 70 -9.32 -35.40 -10.28
N LEU A 71 -9.25 -36.60 -9.71
CA LEU A 71 -9.16 -36.80 -8.26
C LEU A 71 -7.85 -36.21 -7.72
N THR A 72 -6.74 -36.46 -8.41
CA THR A 72 -5.42 -35.91 -8.05
C THR A 72 -5.41 -34.38 -8.15
N SER A 73 -5.96 -33.83 -9.23
CA SER A 73 -6.05 -32.37 -9.45
C SER A 73 -6.97 -31.70 -8.43
N ALA A 74 -8.09 -32.33 -8.06
CA ALA A 74 -8.98 -31.84 -7.03
C ALA A 74 -8.35 -31.89 -5.63
N ALA A 75 -7.56 -32.92 -5.33
CA ALA A 75 -6.82 -33.03 -4.07
C ALA A 75 -5.67 -32.00 -3.97
N LEU A 76 -5.06 -31.62 -5.08
CA LEU A 76 -4.02 -30.58 -5.15
C LEU A 76 -4.58 -29.17 -4.98
N LEU A 77 -5.81 -28.92 -5.43
CA LEU A 77 -6.45 -27.61 -5.33
C LEU A 77 -6.39 -27.00 -3.92
N PRO A 78 -6.84 -27.64 -2.83
CA PRO A 78 -6.80 -27.04 -1.49
C PRO A 78 -5.37 -26.76 -1.01
N ILE A 79 -4.40 -27.60 -1.37
CA ILE A 79 -2.99 -27.40 -1.02
C ILE A 79 -2.46 -26.16 -1.71
N PHE A 80 -2.70 -26.05 -3.02
CA PHE A 80 -2.27 -24.91 -3.83
C PHE A 80 -2.94 -23.60 -3.40
N LEU A 81 -4.25 -23.62 -3.14
CA LEU A 81 -4.98 -22.47 -2.63
C LEU A 81 -4.44 -22.03 -1.27
N PHE A 82 -4.20 -22.97 -0.36
CA PHE A 82 -3.65 -22.68 0.96
C PHE A 82 -2.26 -22.04 0.86
N ASP A 83 -1.39 -22.56 0.00
CA ASP A 83 -0.04 -22.02 -0.19
C ASP A 83 -0.07 -20.62 -0.80
N ALA A 84 -0.88 -20.40 -1.84
CA ALA A 84 -1.06 -19.09 -2.45
C ALA A 84 -1.62 -18.05 -1.45
N LEU A 85 -2.59 -18.43 -0.61
CA LEU A 85 -3.12 -17.57 0.44
C LEU A 85 -2.08 -17.28 1.54
N ARG A 86 -1.28 -18.28 1.92
CA ARG A 86 -0.22 -18.10 2.92
C ARG A 86 0.88 -17.18 2.41
N LEU A 87 1.24 -17.29 1.14
CA LEU A 87 2.22 -16.42 0.51
C LEU A 87 1.71 -14.97 0.48
N THR A 88 0.50 -14.76 -0.03
CA THR A 88 -0.10 -13.41 -0.16
C THR A 88 -0.32 -12.72 1.19
N SER A 89 -0.77 -13.46 2.21
CA SER A 89 -0.91 -12.92 3.57
C SER A 89 0.43 -12.51 4.19
N ARG A 90 1.51 -13.25 3.89
CA ARG A 90 2.87 -12.86 4.30
C ARG A 90 3.34 -11.57 3.64
N PHE A 91 2.89 -11.28 2.41
CA PHE A 91 3.21 -10.01 1.73
C PHE A 91 2.34 -8.84 2.20
N ALA A 92 1.05 -9.07 2.44
CA ALA A 92 0.09 -7.99 2.71
C ALA A 92 0.35 -7.25 4.03
N GLY A 93 0.72 -7.97 5.09
CA GLY A 93 0.96 -7.37 6.40
C GLY A 93 2.09 -6.33 6.41
N PRO A 94 3.31 -6.70 5.94
CA PRO A 94 4.41 -5.76 5.79
C PRO A 94 4.09 -4.59 4.85
N ALA A 95 3.43 -4.84 3.72
CA ALA A 95 3.07 -3.80 2.75
C ALA A 95 2.14 -2.72 3.36
N LEU A 96 1.14 -3.13 4.15
CA LEU A 96 0.23 -2.19 4.80
C LEU A 96 0.95 -1.32 5.84
N ARG A 97 1.84 -1.92 6.63
CA ARG A 97 2.69 -1.18 7.58
C ARG A 97 3.60 -0.19 6.86
N PHE A 98 4.16 -0.59 5.73
CA PHE A 98 5.00 0.29 4.91
C PHE A 98 4.23 1.49 4.39
N ARG A 99 3.02 1.27 3.85
CA ARG A 99 2.13 2.34 3.40
C ARG A 99 1.78 3.33 4.52
N ALA A 100 1.48 2.83 5.72
CA ALA A 100 1.20 3.68 6.86
C ALA A 100 2.39 4.57 7.22
N SER A 101 3.60 4.00 7.33
CA SER A 101 4.80 4.77 7.63
C SER A 101 5.19 5.76 6.52
N LEU A 102 4.91 5.44 5.26
CA LEU A 102 5.07 6.40 4.16
C LEU A 102 4.09 7.57 4.28
N SER A 103 2.84 7.30 4.65
CA SER A 103 1.84 8.35 4.88
C SER A 103 2.27 9.27 6.02
N ASP A 104 2.70 8.70 7.15
CA ASP A 104 3.20 9.46 8.30
C ASP A 104 4.41 10.33 7.90
N ALA A 105 5.34 9.77 7.12
CA ALA A 105 6.50 10.52 6.62
C ALA A 105 6.11 11.66 5.68
N ALA A 106 5.10 11.45 4.82
CA ALA A 106 4.60 12.47 3.91
C ALA A 106 3.91 13.63 4.64
N GLU A 107 3.31 13.36 5.80
CA GLU A 107 2.72 14.38 6.68
C GLU A 107 3.76 15.08 7.59
N GLY A 108 5.03 14.69 7.50
CA GLY A 108 6.11 15.23 8.34
C GLY A 108 6.06 14.72 9.78
N LEU A 109 5.28 13.67 10.06
CA LEU A 109 5.20 13.07 11.39
C LEU A 109 6.49 12.29 11.69
N PRO A 110 6.90 12.20 12.98
CA PRO A 110 8.10 11.48 13.35
C PRO A 110 7.95 9.97 13.16
N VAL A 111 8.50 9.44 12.07
CA VAL A 111 8.48 8.00 11.77
C VAL A 111 9.64 7.28 12.47
N ARG A 112 9.33 6.14 13.10
CA ARG A 112 10.32 5.25 13.72
C ARG A 112 11.01 4.38 12.64
N PRO A 113 12.29 3.99 12.84
CA PRO A 113 12.97 3.08 11.92
C PRO A 113 12.17 1.80 11.74
N MET A 114 11.94 1.43 10.49
CA MET A 114 11.19 0.25 10.12
C MET A 114 12.10 -0.98 10.18
N GLN A 115 11.69 -2.00 10.90
CA GLN A 115 12.36 -3.31 10.88
C GLN A 115 11.37 -4.39 10.46
N PHE A 116 11.78 -5.22 9.51
CA PHE A 116 11.09 -6.45 9.12
C PHE A 116 11.88 -7.67 9.58
N ARG A 117 11.24 -8.84 9.60
CA ARG A 117 11.89 -10.06 10.06
C ARG A 117 12.94 -10.51 9.05
N HIS A 118 13.99 -11.19 9.53
CA HIS A 118 15.21 -11.50 8.78
C HIS A 118 15.02 -12.34 7.49
N ASP A 119 13.87 -12.99 7.30
CA ASP A 119 13.57 -13.74 6.07
C ASP A 119 12.48 -13.08 5.20
N ASP A 120 12.04 -11.86 5.53
CA ASP A 120 10.97 -11.20 4.77
C ASP A 120 11.52 -10.45 3.55
N PHE A 121 10.80 -10.58 2.44
CA PHE A 121 11.05 -9.92 1.14
C PHE A 121 11.13 -8.38 1.19
N TRP A 122 10.81 -7.77 2.33
CA TRP A 122 10.66 -6.32 2.50
C TRP A 122 11.86 -5.65 3.19
N GLN A 123 12.89 -6.41 3.60
CA GLN A 123 14.06 -5.87 4.30
C GLN A 123 14.77 -4.78 3.50
N GLU A 124 15.12 -5.06 2.24
CA GLU A 124 15.82 -4.10 1.38
C GLU A 124 15.03 -2.79 1.21
N MET A 125 13.71 -2.88 1.13
CA MET A 125 12.84 -1.71 1.06
C MET A 125 12.79 -0.93 2.38
N ALA A 126 12.76 -1.62 3.52
CA ALA A 126 12.85 -0.96 4.83
C ALA A 126 14.21 -0.29 5.03
N ASP A 127 15.30 -0.92 4.62
CA ASP A 127 16.65 -0.35 4.74
C ASP A 127 16.80 0.90 3.88
N SER A 128 16.28 0.85 2.65
CA SER A 128 16.22 2.01 1.76
C SER A 128 15.38 3.14 2.37
N PHE A 129 14.21 2.83 2.92
CA PHE A 129 13.34 3.80 3.57
C PHE A 129 13.99 4.42 4.82
N ASN A 130 14.60 3.60 5.67
CA ASN A 130 15.32 4.06 6.85
C ASN A 130 16.47 5.01 6.46
N THR A 131 17.22 4.66 5.41
CA THR A 131 18.29 5.51 4.88
C THR A 131 17.77 6.87 4.42
N LEU A 132 16.64 6.89 3.71
CA LEU A 132 15.98 8.13 3.30
C LEU A 132 15.55 8.98 4.51
N MET A 133 14.92 8.37 5.51
CA MET A 133 14.47 9.07 6.72
C MET A 133 15.64 9.66 7.53
N VAL A 134 16.80 8.98 7.56
CA VAL A 134 18.01 9.51 8.21
C VAL A 134 18.49 10.76 7.46
N ARG A 135 18.61 10.68 6.13
CA ARG A 135 19.04 11.83 5.30
C ARG A 135 18.09 13.02 5.41
N GLN A 136 16.78 12.77 5.45
CA GLN A 136 15.78 13.81 5.64
C GLN A 136 15.95 14.50 7.00
N LYS A 137 16.11 13.74 8.08
CA LYS A 137 16.34 14.30 9.43
C LYS A 137 17.63 15.11 9.52
N GLU A 138 18.69 14.65 8.85
CA GLU A 138 19.96 15.40 8.77
C GLU A 138 19.79 16.72 8.01
N ALA A 139 19.07 16.71 6.88
CA ALA A 139 18.77 17.91 6.11
C ALA A 139 17.94 18.92 6.93
N ASP A 140 16.89 18.46 7.61
CA ASP A 140 16.05 19.29 8.48
C ASP A 140 16.85 19.93 9.62
N ARG A 141 17.79 19.17 10.21
CA ARG A 141 18.70 19.69 11.25
C ARG A 141 19.57 20.83 10.71
N VAL A 142 20.21 20.63 9.56
CA VAL A 142 21.08 21.63 8.94
C VAL A 142 20.29 22.90 8.57
N ILE A 143 19.09 22.76 8.02
CA ILE A 143 18.21 23.90 7.70
C ILE A 143 17.89 24.68 8.97
N ARG A 144 17.52 23.99 10.07
CA ARG A 144 17.18 24.62 11.34
C ARG A 144 18.38 25.34 11.96
N GLU A 145 19.56 24.72 11.98
CA GLU A 145 20.80 25.34 12.47
C GLU A 145 21.13 26.60 11.67
N ASN A 146 21.01 26.56 10.34
CA ASN A 146 21.23 27.71 9.48
C ASN A 146 20.22 28.84 9.75
N GLN A 147 18.93 28.52 9.96
CA GLN A 147 17.91 29.51 10.30
C GLN A 147 18.19 30.20 11.65
N LEU A 148 18.62 29.43 12.66
CA LEU A 148 18.98 29.98 13.97
C LEU A 148 20.23 30.88 13.89
N ALA A 149 21.23 30.49 13.10
CA ALA A 149 22.44 31.29 12.88
C ALA A 149 22.13 32.61 12.13
N LEU A 150 21.20 32.59 11.17
CA LEU A 150 20.74 33.79 10.49
C LEU A 150 19.96 34.72 11.43
N ALA A 151 19.08 34.18 12.27
CA ALA A 151 18.35 34.95 13.27
C ALA A 151 19.30 35.65 14.26
N ALA A 152 20.29 34.93 14.80
CA ALA A 152 21.30 35.50 15.70
C ALA A 152 22.13 36.62 15.04
N LYS A 153 22.55 36.43 13.78
CA LYS A 153 23.29 37.46 13.02
C LYS A 153 22.44 38.69 12.71
N SER A 154 21.14 38.53 12.49
CA SER A 154 20.23 39.66 12.26
C SER A 154 19.98 40.49 13.53
N GLU A 155 20.06 39.86 14.70
CA GLU A 155 19.91 40.52 16.01
C GLU A 155 21.18 41.30 16.41
N GLU A 156 22.37 40.80 16.05
CA GLU A 156 23.64 41.55 16.22
C GLU A 156 23.80 42.72 15.23
N ALA A 157 23.08 42.73 14.11
CA ALA A 157 23.20 43.77 13.08
C ALA A 157 22.27 44.98 13.27
N VAL A 158 21.51 45.05 14.37
CA VAL A 158 20.79 46.27 14.76
C VAL A 158 21.71 47.11 15.66
N PRO A 159 22.46 48.09 15.14
CA PRO A 159 23.16 49.02 16.01
C PRO A 159 22.12 49.83 16.77
N VAL A 160 22.30 49.88 18.08
CA VAL A 160 21.69 50.84 18.99
C VAL A 160 22.03 52.25 18.47
N ALA A 161 21.14 52.83 17.66
CA ALA A 161 21.10 54.26 17.42
C ALA A 161 20.08 54.85 18.40
N GLU A 162 20.65 55.46 19.44
CA GLU A 162 19.98 56.18 20.51
C GLU A 162 19.20 57.40 19.97
N SER A 163 17.98 57.54 20.49
CA SER A 163 17.05 58.67 20.53
C SER A 163 17.32 59.95 19.71
N GLU A 164 16.35 60.32 18.88
CA GLU A 164 15.90 61.72 18.77
C GLU A 164 14.37 61.79 18.83
N THR A 165 13.90 62.45 19.87
CA THR A 165 12.52 62.87 20.11
C THR A 165 12.07 63.90 19.07
N VAL A 166 10.79 63.91 18.66
CA VAL A 166 9.89 65.10 18.64
C VAL A 166 8.60 64.80 17.85
N ASN A 167 7.47 65.16 18.48
CA ASN A 167 6.10 65.25 17.98
C ASN A 167 5.96 65.77 16.53
N ASP A 168 5.02 65.23 15.75
CA ASP A 168 3.83 66.02 15.35
C ASP A 168 2.66 65.15 14.87
N CYS A 169 1.48 65.70 15.10
CA CYS A 169 0.14 65.29 14.74
C CYS A 169 -0.02 64.91 13.25
N GLN A 170 -0.61 63.74 12.96
CA GLN A 170 -1.73 63.63 12.00
C GLN A 170 -2.31 62.20 12.00
N LYS A 171 -3.52 62.04 12.54
CA LYS A 171 -4.41 60.98 12.07
C LYS A 171 -5.03 61.46 10.75
N PRO A 172 -5.09 60.60 9.73
CA PRO A 172 -6.28 60.53 8.90
C PRO A 172 -6.87 59.13 8.99
N THR A 173 -8.03 59.08 9.63
CA THR A 173 -9.10 58.13 9.32
C THR A 173 -9.55 58.27 7.86
N VAL A 174 -10.20 57.22 7.31
CA VAL A 174 -10.96 57.16 6.03
C VAL A 174 -10.07 56.78 4.81
N ASN A 175 -10.29 55.76 3.96
CA ASN A 175 -11.37 54.81 3.70
C ASN A 175 -10.80 53.54 3.00
N SER A 176 -10.78 52.37 3.66
CA SER A 176 -10.43 51.09 3.01
C SER A 176 -11.66 50.40 2.39
N ALA A 177 -12.87 50.81 2.75
CA ALA A 177 -14.10 50.24 2.21
C ALA A 177 -14.48 50.77 0.81
N ASP A 178 -14.12 52.03 0.49
CA ASP A 178 -14.41 52.61 -0.84
C ASP A 178 -13.48 52.06 -1.94
N GLU A 179 -12.28 51.59 -1.59
CA GLU A 179 -11.33 51.05 -2.56
C GLU A 179 -11.72 49.63 -3.02
N ALA A 180 -12.35 48.84 -2.14
CA ALA A 180 -12.86 47.52 -2.49
C ALA A 180 -14.09 47.57 -3.42
N LEU A 181 -14.92 48.61 -3.30
CA LEU A 181 -16.13 48.78 -4.13
C LEU A 181 -15.80 49.26 -5.56
N ARG A 182 -14.73 50.04 -5.74
CA ARG A 182 -14.28 50.49 -7.08
C ARG A 182 -13.65 49.38 -7.93
N LEU A 183 -13.08 48.36 -7.29
CA LEU A 183 -12.47 47.21 -8.01
C LEU A 183 -13.50 46.18 -8.48
N LEU A 184 -14.69 46.14 -7.87
CA LEU A 184 -15.78 45.26 -8.31
C LEU A 184 -16.50 45.81 -9.54
N ASP A 185 -16.71 47.12 -9.63
CA ASP A 185 -17.37 47.73 -10.80
C ASP A 185 -16.50 47.71 -12.08
N SER A 186 -15.17 47.65 -11.96
CA SER A 186 -14.27 47.59 -13.13
C SER A 186 -14.16 46.20 -13.79
N VAL A 187 -14.70 45.15 -13.16
CA VAL A 187 -14.62 43.76 -13.67
C VAL A 187 -15.93 43.31 -14.33
N THR A 188 -17.02 44.07 -14.17
CA THR A 188 -18.36 43.75 -14.72
C THR A 188 -18.83 44.66 -15.86
N ALA A 189 -17.94 45.38 -16.52
CA ALA A 189 -18.23 46.13 -17.75
C ALA A 189 -17.60 45.48 -18.99
#